data_AF-A0A4R5PJG8-F1
#
_entry.id   AF-A0A4R5PJG8-F1
#
_cell.length_a   1.000
_cell.length_b   1.000
_cell.length_c   1.000
_cell.angle_alpha   90.00
_cell.angle_beta   90.00
_cell.angle_gamma   90.00
#
_symmetry.space_group_name_H-M   'P 1'
#
loop_
_entity.id
_entity.type
_entity.pdbx_description
1 polymer ?
#
loop_
_entity_poly.entity_id
_entity_poly.type
_entity_poly.pdbx_seq_one_letter_code
_entity_poly.pdbx_strand_id
1 'polypeptide(L)' 'MSYTTKTYKDSGGDRQVVAVGGSVKWGDTTFTIDADGDIVVTGIPTADPSKAGALYSNSGVLTISAG' A
#
# COMPACT_ATOMS: atom_id res chain seq x y z
N MET A 1 5.52 10.71 -18.88
CA MET A 1 4.19 10.05 -18.91
C MET A 1 3.53 10.34 -17.57
N SER A 2 2.42 11.08 -17.55
CA SER A 2 1.71 11.41 -16.31
C SER A 2 0.69 10.30 -16.05
N TYR A 3 0.92 9.46 -15.05
CA TYR A 3 -0.05 8.44 -14.64
C TYR A 3 -1.07 9.13 -13.73
N THR A 4 -2.15 9.62 -14.32
CA THR A 4 -3.29 10.13 -13.54
C THR A 4 -3.94 8.96 -12.81
N THR A 5 -3.84 8.95 -11.48
CA THR A 5 -4.61 8.02 -10.64
C THR A 5 -6.09 8.22 -10.93
N LYS A 6 -6.80 7.15 -11.34
CA LYS A 6 -8.25 7.20 -11.48
C LYS A 6 -8.85 7.15 -10.08
N THR A 7 -9.53 8.24 -9.69
CA THR A 7 -10.25 8.33 -8.42
C THR A 7 -11.75 8.15 -8.67
N TYR A 8 -12.36 7.22 -7.94
CA TYR A 8 -13.80 6.96 -7.93
C TYR A 8 -14.37 7.45 -6.60
N LYS A 9 -15.59 8.02 -6.61
CA LYS A 9 -16.29 8.41 -5.39
C LYS A 9 -17.14 7.23 -4.91
N ASP A 10 -16.81 6.68 -3.75
CA ASP A 10 -17.56 5.61 -3.09
C ASP A 10 -18.18 6.12 -1.77
N SER A 11 -19.16 5.39 -1.22
CA SER A 11 -19.86 5.80 0.02
C SER A 11 -18.97 5.90 1.26
N GLY A 12 -17.78 5.28 1.23
CA GLY A 12 -16.75 5.34 2.28
C GLY A 12 -15.59 6.30 1.99
N GLY A 13 -15.65 7.07 0.88
CA GLY A 13 -14.59 8.00 0.47
C GLY A 13 -14.10 7.77 -0.96
N ASP A 14 -12.94 8.34 -1.26
CA ASP A 14 -12.33 8.27 -2.60
C ASP A 14 -11.54 6.96 -2.77
N ARG A 15 -11.90 6.17 -3.77
CA ARG A 15 -11.14 4.97 -4.17
C ARG A 15 -10.18 5.31 -5.29
N GLN A 16 -8.88 5.13 -5.06
CA GLN A 16 -7.87 5.21 -6.10
C GLN A 16 -7.64 3.85 -6.77
N VAL A 17 -7.56 3.83 -8.10
CA VAL A 17 -7.22 2.64 -8.88
C VAL A 17 -5.81 2.79 -9.44
N VAL A 18 -4.99 1.78 -9.17
CA VAL A 18 -3.60 1.64 -9.64
C VAL A 18 -3.60 0.58 -10.73
N ALA A 19 -3.06 0.91 -11.90
CA ALA A 19 -2.92 -0.06 -12.98
C ALA A 19 -1.72 -0.99 -12.75
N VAL A 20 -1.67 -2.11 -13.47
CA VAL A 20 -0.49 -2.98 -13.57
C VAL A 20 0.77 -2.17 -13.90
N GLY A 21 1.85 -2.43 -13.17
CA GLY A 21 3.12 -1.69 -13.23
C GLY A 21 3.12 -0.36 -12.45
N GLY A 22 1.98 0.01 -11.85
CA GLY A 22 1.87 1.20 -11.00
C GLY A 22 2.19 0.90 -9.53
N SER A 23 2.40 1.95 -8.75
CA SER A 23 2.70 1.84 -7.32
C SER A 23 2.03 2.93 -6.48
N VAL A 24 1.73 2.61 -5.23
CA VAL A 24 1.33 3.57 -4.19
C VAL A 24 2.40 3.62 -3.12
N LYS A 25 2.85 4.84 -2.81
CA LYS A 25 3.86 5.11 -1.78
C LYS A 25 3.25 5.90 -0.63
N TRP A 26 3.44 5.40 0.59
CA TRP A 26 3.07 6.09 1.83
C TRP A 26 4.27 6.06 2.78
N GLY A 27 4.90 7.21 3.00
CA GLY A 27 6.17 7.28 3.72
C GLY A 27 7.24 6.43 3.04
N ASP A 28 7.86 5.51 3.80
CA ASP A 28 8.86 4.56 3.31
C ASP A 28 8.25 3.28 2.70
N THR A 29 6.94 3.10 2.83
CA THR A 29 6.24 1.93 2.32
C THR A 29 5.85 2.13 0.87
N THR A 30 6.11 1.14 0.02
CA THR A 30 5.67 1.16 -1.37
C THR A 30 5.02 -0.18 -1.72
N PHE A 31 3.78 -0.12 -2.21
CA PHE A 31 3.05 -1.25 -2.78
C PHE A 31 3.04 -1.10 -4.29
N THR A 32 3.47 -2.12 -5.02
CA THR A 32 3.52 -2.15 -6.48
C THR A 32 2.61 -3.26 -6.99
N ILE A 33 1.83 -2.98 -8.05
CA ILE A 33 1.13 -4.03 -8.80
C ILE A 33 2.11 -4.50 -9.87
N ASP A 34 2.56 -5.76 -9.81
CA ASP A 34 3.47 -6.29 -10.82
C ASP A 34 2.75 -6.63 -12.14
N ALA A 35 3.48 -7.20 -13.09
CA ALA A 35 2.96 -7.52 -14.42
C ALA A 35 1.86 -8.60 -14.39
N ASP A 36 1.85 -9.46 -13.37
CA ASP A 36 0.89 -10.54 -13.20
C ASP A 36 -0.35 -10.07 -12.41
N GLY A 37 -0.30 -8.85 -11.86
CA GLY A 37 -1.38 -8.25 -11.09
C GLY A 37 -1.24 -8.50 -9.59
N ASP A 38 -0.12 -9.05 -9.13
CA ASP A 38 0.16 -9.29 -7.73
C ASP A 38 0.58 -8.00 -7.02
N ILE A 39 0.21 -7.87 -5.74
CA ILE A 39 0.66 -6.77 -4.89
C ILE A 39 1.98 -7.15 -4.25
N VAL A 40 3.05 -6.45 -4.62
CA VAL A 40 4.40 -6.63 -4.08
C VAL A 40 4.78 -5.45 -3.19
N VAL A 41 5.26 -5.75 -1.99
CA VAL A 41 5.81 -4.75 -1.07
C VAL A 41 7.28 -4.50 -1.42
N THR A 42 7.57 -3.35 -2.02
CA THR A 42 8.93 -2.99 -2.47
C THR A 42 9.60 -1.97 -1.55
N GLY A 43 8.82 -1.23 -0.77
CA GLY A 43 9.29 -0.42 0.36
C GLY A 43 8.73 -0.99 1.65
N ILE A 44 9.60 -1.33 2.61
CA ILE A 44 9.20 -2.06 3.80
C ILE A 44 8.54 -1.12 4.81
N PRO A 45 7.31 -1.40 5.26
CA PRO A 45 6.68 -0.62 6.30
C PRO A 45 7.39 -0.81 7.64
N THR A 46 7.75 0.31 8.27
CA THR A 46 8.47 0.38 9.56
C THR A 46 7.65 1.11 10.63
N ALA A 47 6.31 1.15 10.48
CA ALA A 47 5.46 1.82 11.44
C ALA A 47 5.59 1.19 12.84
N ASP A 48 5.43 2.04 13.85
CA ASP A 48 5.43 1.64 15.25
C ASP A 48 4.37 0.55 15.52
N PRO A 49 4.75 -0.66 15.96
CA PRO A 49 3.83 -1.74 16.23
C PRO A 49 2.85 -1.45 17.37
N SER A 50 3.08 -0.46 18.24
CA SER A 50 2.14 -0.13 19.34
C SER A 50 0.88 0.61 18.87
N LYS A 51 0.81 0.98 17.60
CA LYS A 51 -0.34 1.69 17.02
C LYS A 51 -1.28 0.69 16.36
N ALA A 52 -2.48 0.53 16.90
CA ALA A 52 -3.51 -0.32 16.31
C ALA A 52 -3.78 0.08 14.85
N GLY A 53 -3.82 -0.93 13.97
CA GLY A 53 -4.00 -0.76 12.52
C GLY A 53 -2.74 -0.36 11.75
N ALA A 54 -1.60 -0.16 12.41
CA ALA A 54 -0.35 0.13 11.72
C ALA A 54 0.14 -1.07 10.92
N LEU A 55 0.58 -0.81 9.68
CA LEU A 55 1.27 -1.78 8.84
C LEU A 55 2.76 -1.73 9.16
N TYR A 56 3.37 -2.88 9.46
CA TYR A 56 4.80 -3.00 9.72
C TYR A 56 5.34 -4.36 9.27
N SER A 57 6.65 -4.46 9.08
CA SER A 57 7.33 -5.74 8.80
C SER A 57 7.87 -6.34 10.09
N ASN A 58 7.51 -7.59 10.35
CA ASN A 58 8.04 -8.38 11.44
C ASN A 58 8.79 -9.58 10.88
N SER A 59 10.12 -9.53 10.87
CA SER A 59 10.97 -10.64 10.43
C SER A 59 10.61 -11.18 9.03
N GLY A 60 10.26 -10.29 8.10
CA GLY A 60 9.86 -10.64 6.72
C GLY A 60 8.37 -10.92 6.53
N VAL A 61 7.56 -10.89 7.59
CA VAL A 61 6.10 -11.00 7.52
C VAL A 61 5.47 -9.61 7.59
N LEU A 62 4.71 -9.24 6.56
CA LEU A 62 3.88 -8.04 6.61
C LEU A 62 2.75 -8.25 7.62
N THR A 63 2.68 -7.38 8.61
CA THR A 63 1.77 -7.49 9.75
C THR A 63 0.92 -6.23 9.89
N ILE A 64 -0.35 -6.41 10.24
CA ILE A 64 -1.22 -5.33 10.73
C ILE A 64 -1.23 -5.44 12.26
N SER A 65 -0.83 -4.37 12.96
CA SER A 65 -0.83 -4.37 14.42
C SER A 65 -2.24 -4.34 15.00
N ALA A 66 -2.44 -5.03 16.12
CA ALA A 66 -3.65 -4.95 16.93
C ALA A 66 -3.59 -3.82 18.01
N GLY A 67 -2.43 -3.18 18.18
CA GLY A 67 -2.15 -2.23 19.28
C GLY A 67 -1.25 -2.84 20.34
#